data_AF-A0A493SVH7-F1
#
_entry.id   AF-A0A493SVH7-F1
#
_cell.length_a   1.000
_cell.length_b   1.000
_cell.length_c   1.000
_cell.angle_alpha   90.00
_cell.angle_beta   90.00
_cell.angle_gamma   90.00
#
_symmetry.space_group_name_H-M   'P 1'
#
loop_
_entity.id
_entity.type
_entity.pdbx_description
1 polymer ?
#
loop_
_entity_poly.entity_id
_entity_poly.type
_entity_poly.pdbx_seq_one_letter_code
_entity_poly.pdbx_strand_id
1 'polypeptide(L)'
;VARDKCQRVPSGVRFCLVTGDAAQPCCSLVVTGTPRFFHYLTVDECQYLNGTERVRYLYRDIYNQQQNAHFDSNVGHFVADTELGKPIADDWNNQPKIMEDMRARVDTFCRYNYFMASFTVDRRGACTRARGW
;
A
#
# COMPACT_ATOMS: atom_id res chain seq x y z
N VAL A 1 23.28 -37.76 -13.85
CA VAL A 1 23.19 -36.47 -14.56
C VAL A 1 21.74 -36.26 -14.96
N ALA A 2 20.91 -35.74 -14.04
CA ALA A 2 19.50 -35.49 -14.32
C ALA A 2 19.38 -34.32 -15.29
N ARG A 3 18.76 -34.54 -16.45
CA ARG A 3 18.46 -33.48 -17.40
C ARG A 3 17.30 -32.66 -16.84
N ASP A 4 17.58 -31.47 -16.35
CA ASP A 4 16.57 -30.50 -15.93
C ASP A 4 15.55 -30.30 -17.06
N LYS A 5 14.28 -30.63 -16.80
CA LYS A 5 13.19 -30.32 -17.73
C LYS A 5 12.87 -28.83 -17.58
N CYS A 6 13.60 -28.00 -18.32
CA CYS A 6 13.30 -26.58 -18.45
C CYS A 6 12.44 -26.32 -19.69
N GLN A 7 11.27 -25.72 -19.51
CA GLN A 7 10.40 -25.28 -20.59
C GLN A 7 10.45 -23.75 -20.73
N ARG A 8 10.68 -23.29 -21.96
CA ARG A 8 10.72 -21.86 -22.31
C ARG A 8 9.38 -21.48 -22.94
N VAL A 9 8.74 -20.43 -22.43
CA VAL A 9 7.52 -19.88 -23.02
C VAL A 9 7.84 -18.65 -23.90
N PRO A 10 6.94 -18.25 -24.83
CA PRO A 10 7.21 -17.19 -25.80
C PRO A 10 7.59 -15.82 -25.21
N SER A 11 7.22 -15.55 -23.95
CA SER A 11 7.58 -14.34 -23.21
C SER A 11 9.03 -14.30 -22.70
N GLY A 12 9.84 -15.32 -23.00
CA GLY A 12 11.23 -15.44 -22.53
C GLY A 12 11.37 -15.99 -21.11
N VAL A 13 10.25 -16.18 -20.40
CA VAL A 13 10.20 -16.82 -19.09
C VAL A 13 10.58 -18.30 -19.21
N ARG A 14 11.38 -18.79 -18.25
CA ARG A 14 11.86 -20.18 -18.20
C ARG A 14 11.31 -20.86 -16.94
N PHE A 15 10.54 -21.92 -17.12
CA PHE A 15 10.05 -22.77 -16.03
C PHE A 15 10.99 -23.97 -15.92
N CYS A 16 11.70 -24.09 -14.81
CA CYS A 16 12.57 -25.23 -14.55
C CYS A 16 12.05 -25.99 -13.34
N LEU A 17 11.78 -27.28 -13.52
CA LEU A 17 11.57 -28.21 -12.40
C LEU A 17 12.94 -28.66 -11.91
N VAL A 18 13.37 -28.13 -10.76
CA VAL A 18 14.57 -28.59 -10.07
C VAL A 18 14.11 -29.58 -9.00
N THR A 19 14.49 -30.84 -9.13
CA THR A 19 14.34 -31.82 -8.04
C THR A 19 15.41 -31.52 -7.00
N GLY A 20 15.05 -30.81 -5.93
CA GLY A 20 15.93 -30.63 -4.77
C GLY A 20 15.89 -31.86 -3.85
N ASP A 21 17.00 -32.15 -3.17
CA ASP A 21 17.10 -33.21 -2.16
C ASP A 21 16.15 -32.96 -0.97
N ALA A 22 15.82 -34.04 -0.27
CA ALA A 22 14.63 -34.28 0.57
C ALA A 22 14.40 -33.41 1.83
N ALA A 23 14.90 -32.18 1.90
CA ALA A 23 14.76 -31.30 3.08
C ALA A 23 13.76 -30.14 2.93
N GLN A 24 13.16 -29.89 1.76
CA GLN A 24 12.21 -28.78 1.55
C GLN A 24 11.00 -29.18 0.70
N PRO A 25 9.80 -29.34 1.29
CA PRO A 25 8.57 -29.54 0.53
C PRO A 25 8.00 -28.17 0.17
N CYS A 26 8.56 -27.51 -0.84
CA CYS A 26 7.85 -26.51 -1.63
C CYS A 26 8.45 -26.46 -3.04
N CYS A 27 7.65 -26.79 -4.04
CA CYS A 27 7.92 -26.39 -5.43
C CYS A 27 8.06 -24.86 -5.45
N SER A 28 9.27 -24.37 -5.36
CA SER A 28 9.55 -22.94 -5.46
C SER A 28 9.60 -22.61 -6.94
N LEU A 29 8.55 -21.97 -7.45
CA LEU A 29 8.63 -21.33 -8.76
C LEU A 29 9.63 -20.17 -8.64
N VAL A 30 10.89 -20.43 -8.99
CA VAL A 30 11.88 -19.35 -9.09
C VAL A 30 11.60 -18.61 -10.39
N VAL A 31 10.89 -17.49 -10.30
CA VAL A 31 10.81 -16.53 -11.42
C VAL A 31 12.20 -15.93 -11.58
N THR A 32 12.97 -16.47 -12.52
CA THR A 32 14.29 -15.94 -12.86
C THR A 32 14.14 -14.86 -13.92
N GLY A 33 14.30 -13.60 -13.49
CA GLY A 33 14.24 -12.40 -14.31
C GLY A 33 13.79 -11.22 -13.44
N THR A 34 14.52 -10.10 -13.45
CA THR A 34 14.09 -8.87 -12.76
C THR A 34 12.82 -8.37 -13.45
N PRO A 35 11.65 -8.44 -12.80
CA PRO A 35 10.46 -7.86 -13.38
C PRO A 35 10.62 -6.33 -13.36
N ARG A 36 10.56 -5.67 -14.52
CA ARG A 36 10.63 -4.20 -14.61
C ARG A 36 9.22 -3.62 -14.44
N PHE A 37 8.70 -3.69 -13.22
CA PHE A 37 7.44 -3.03 -12.87
C PHE A 37 7.72 -1.79 -12.03
N PHE A 38 6.89 -0.77 -12.22
CA PHE A 38 6.87 0.41 -11.37
C PHE A 38 5.72 0.24 -10.37
N HIS A 39 6.00 0.39 -9.09
CA HIS A 39 4.98 0.35 -8.05
C HIS A 39 4.67 1.78 -7.61
N TYR A 40 3.43 2.18 -7.82
CA TYR A 40 2.90 3.44 -7.32
C TYR A 40 1.79 3.10 -6.33
N LEU A 41 1.91 3.62 -5.11
CA LEU A 41 0.99 3.37 -4.02
C LEU A 41 0.62 4.70 -3.38
N THR A 42 -0.66 4.83 -3.07
CA THR A 42 -1.18 5.96 -2.30
C THR A 42 -1.78 5.42 -1.01
N VAL A 43 -1.54 6.11 0.10
CA VAL A 43 -2.10 5.75 1.40
C VAL A 43 -2.93 6.91 1.91
N ASP A 44 -4.24 6.70 2.00
CA ASP A 44 -5.19 7.57 2.68
C ASP A 44 -5.41 7.08 4.11
N GLU A 45 -4.78 7.73 5.07
CA GLU A 45 -4.78 7.35 6.47
C GLU A 45 -5.59 8.35 7.31
N CYS A 46 -6.54 7.85 8.09
CA CYS A 46 -7.33 8.64 9.04
C CYS A 46 -6.99 8.21 10.47
N GLN A 47 -6.38 9.11 11.23
CA GLN A 47 -6.05 8.90 12.64
C GLN A 47 -7.11 9.56 13.53
N TYR A 48 -7.81 8.74 14.30
CA TYR A 48 -8.87 9.15 15.24
C TYR A 48 -8.29 9.21 16.66
N LEU A 49 -8.09 10.42 17.17
CA LEU A 49 -7.55 10.68 18.50
C LEU A 49 -8.69 11.00 19.46
N ASN A 50 -8.81 10.22 20.53
CA ASN A 50 -9.92 10.31 21.50
C ASN A 50 -11.30 10.14 20.83
N GLY A 51 -11.45 9.10 20.00
CA GLY A 51 -12.67 8.91 19.20
C GLY A 51 -12.69 9.84 17.98
N THR A 52 -13.83 10.46 17.69
CA THR A 52 -14.02 11.32 16.50
C THR A 52 -13.81 12.81 16.73
N GLU A 53 -13.46 13.20 17.97
CA GLU A 53 -13.28 14.62 18.33
C GLU A 53 -12.11 15.23 17.55
N ARG A 54 -10.96 14.56 17.55
CA ARG A 54 -9.75 14.98 16.83
C ARG A 54 -9.42 13.97 15.74
N VAL A 55 -9.56 14.40 14.49
CA VAL A 55 -9.30 13.57 13.32
C VAL A 55 -8.17 14.18 12.51
N ARG A 56 -7.13 13.40 12.23
CA ARG A 56 -6.03 13.78 11.36
C ARG A 56 -6.06 12.94 10.11
N TYR A 57 -6.08 13.59 8.96
CA TYR A 57 -5.93 12.97 7.66
C TYR A 57 -4.47 13.07 7.19
N LEU A 58 -3.94 11.97 6.69
CA LEU A 58 -2.63 11.85 6.07
C LEU A 58 -2.79 11.20 4.71
N TYR A 59 -2.24 11.83 3.68
CA TYR A 59 -2.07 11.24 2.37
C TYR A 59 -0.58 11.01 2.13
N ARG A 60 -0.18 9.82 1.67
CA ARG A 60 1.21 9.49 1.33
C ARG A 60 1.33 9.05 -0.12
N ASP A 61 2.24 9.68 -0.84
CA ASP A 61 2.64 9.33 -2.20
C ASP A 61 3.89 8.44 -2.15
N ILE A 62 3.77 7.18 -2.59
CA ILE A 62 4.83 6.18 -2.45
C ILE A 62 5.17 5.59 -3.82
N TYR A 63 6.42 5.77 -4.24
CA TYR A 63 6.97 5.21 -5.46
C TYR A 63 8.05 4.18 -5.16
N ASN A 64 7.88 2.95 -5.64
CA ASN A 64 8.79 1.83 -5.40
C ASN A 64 9.17 1.66 -3.91
N GLN A 65 8.17 1.71 -3.03
CA GLN A 65 8.31 1.61 -1.57
C GLN A 65 9.01 2.83 -0.91
N GLN A 66 9.35 3.85 -1.67
CA GLN A 66 9.89 5.11 -1.16
C GLN A 66 8.78 6.16 -1.15
N GLN A 67 8.48 6.71 0.03
CA GLN A 67 7.57 7.85 0.14
C GLN A 67 8.25 9.09 -0.42
N ASN A 68 7.63 9.74 -1.41
CA ASN A 68 8.17 10.92 -2.08
C ASN A 68 7.59 12.22 -1.51
N ALA A 69 6.29 12.25 -1.27
CA ALA A 69 5.59 13.39 -0.71
C ALA A 69 4.43 12.93 0.17
N HIS A 70 4.00 13.80 1.07
CA HIS A 70 2.81 13.57 1.87
C HIS A 70 2.02 14.86 2.09
N PHE A 71 0.72 14.73 2.33
CA PHE A 71 -0.12 15.79 2.89
C PHE A 71 -0.48 15.40 4.32
N ASP A 72 -0.34 16.36 5.23
CA ASP A 72 -0.83 16.26 6.60
C ASP A 72 -1.85 17.36 6.85
N SER A 73 -3.06 16.98 7.25
CA SER A 73 -4.12 17.92 7.62
C SER A 73 -3.71 18.92 8.72
N ASN A 74 -2.79 18.57 9.62
CA ASN A 74 -2.26 19.51 10.61
C ASN A 74 -1.33 20.57 10.00
N VAL A 75 -0.69 20.26 8.88
CA VAL A 75 0.22 21.14 8.14
C VAL A 75 -0.54 21.91 7.06
N GLY A 76 -1.55 21.30 6.46
CA GLY A 76 -2.48 21.91 5.51
C GLY A 76 -1.93 22.06 4.08
N HIS A 77 -0.80 21.43 3.76
CA HIS A 77 -0.19 21.40 2.43
C HIS A 77 0.71 20.17 2.24
N PHE A 78 1.11 19.91 1.00
CA PHE A 78 2.02 18.82 0.67
C PHE A 78 3.47 19.17 1.03
N VAL A 79 4.17 18.20 1.61
CA VAL A 79 5.58 18.28 1.97
C VAL A 79 6.32 17.19 1.21
N ALA A 80 7.44 17.56 0.59
CA ALA A 80 8.33 16.61 -0.07
C ALA A 80 9.21 15.90 0.96
N ASP A 81 9.21 14.57 0.93
CA ASP A 81 10.05 13.70 1.76
C ASP A 81 11.36 13.32 1.05
N THR A 82 11.41 13.48 -0.27
CA THR A 82 12.58 13.22 -1.10
C THR A 82 12.82 14.35 -2.10
N GLU A 83 14.03 14.39 -2.66
CA GLU A 83 14.38 15.31 -3.75
C GLU A 83 13.46 15.15 -4.98
N LEU A 84 13.05 13.91 -5.28
CA LEU A 84 12.10 13.63 -6.36
C LEU A 84 10.67 14.09 -6.04
N GLY A 85 10.32 14.18 -4.76
CA GLY A 85 9.02 14.65 -4.30
C GLY A 85 8.83 16.16 -4.34
N LYS A 86 9.92 16.95 -4.39
CA LYS A 86 9.85 18.43 -4.45
C LYS A 86 8.95 18.95 -5.58
N PRO A 87 9.19 18.59 -6.87
CA PRO A 87 8.34 19.07 -7.95
C PRO A 87 6.87 18.59 -7.82
N ILE A 88 6.64 17.42 -7.21
CA ILE A 88 5.28 16.88 -7.00
C ILE A 88 4.54 17.72 -5.95
N ALA A 89 5.19 17.96 -4.80
CA ALA A 89 4.61 18.75 -3.72
C ALA A 89 4.35 20.20 -4.17
N ASP A 90 5.29 20.81 -4.90
CA ASP A 90 5.13 22.17 -5.43
C ASP A 90 3.98 22.25 -6.44
N ASP A 91 3.86 21.30 -7.37
CA ASP A 91 2.78 21.26 -8.35
C ASP A 91 1.41 21.14 -7.68
N TRP A 92 1.26 20.23 -6.71
CA TRP A 92 0.00 20.05 -6.00
C TRP A 92 -0.34 21.24 -5.10
N ASN A 93 0.63 21.83 -4.42
CA ASN A 93 0.43 23.02 -3.60
C ASN A 93 -0.01 24.25 -4.42
N ASN A 94 0.40 24.32 -5.69
CA ASN A 94 0.01 25.39 -6.61
C ASN A 94 -1.38 25.19 -7.24
N GLN A 95 -2.06 24.06 -6.98
CA GLN A 95 -3.39 23.75 -7.51
C GLN A 95 -4.48 23.98 -6.46
N PRO A 96 -5.24 25.10 -6.52
CA PRO A 96 -6.19 25.46 -5.46
C PRO A 96 -7.27 24.41 -5.22
N LYS A 97 -7.78 23.79 -6.30
CA LYS A 97 -8.81 22.75 -6.21
C LYS A 97 -8.33 21.51 -5.45
N ILE A 98 -7.10 21.06 -5.71
CA ILE A 98 -6.51 19.91 -5.00
C ILE A 98 -6.35 20.25 -3.52
N MET A 99 -5.86 21.45 -3.23
CA MET A 99 -5.61 21.88 -1.85
C MET A 99 -6.90 22.07 -1.05
N GLU A 100 -7.95 22.59 -1.67
CA GLU A 100 -9.28 22.67 -1.07
C GLU A 100 -9.82 21.28 -0.75
N ASP A 101 -9.80 20.36 -1.73
CA ASP A 101 -10.25 18.99 -1.54
C ASP A 101 -9.46 18.27 -0.43
N MET A 102 -8.13 18.36 -0.45
CA MET A 102 -7.25 17.70 0.53
C MET A 102 -7.45 18.23 1.95
N ARG A 103 -7.63 19.54 2.13
CA ARG A 103 -7.95 20.13 3.45
C ARG A 103 -9.33 19.70 3.94
N ALA A 104 -10.28 19.49 3.03
CA ALA A 104 -11.62 19.02 3.37
C ALA A 104 -11.69 17.51 3.69
N ARG A 105 -10.66 16.71 3.38
CA ARG A 105 -10.68 15.24 3.57
C ARG A 105 -10.91 14.79 5.01
N VAL A 106 -10.58 15.61 6.00
CA VAL A 106 -10.89 15.31 7.41
C VAL A 106 -12.40 15.11 7.59
N ASP A 107 -13.21 15.99 7.00
CA ASP A 107 -14.67 15.96 7.11
C ASP A 107 -15.29 15.04 6.06
N THR A 108 -14.90 15.22 4.80
CA THR A 108 -15.55 14.57 3.65
C THR A 108 -15.18 13.11 3.51
N PHE A 109 -13.99 12.71 3.95
CA PHE A 109 -13.50 11.35 3.84
C PHE A 109 -13.43 10.67 5.21
N CYS A 110 -12.65 11.19 6.16
CA CYS A 110 -12.44 10.49 7.43
C CYS A 110 -13.74 10.39 8.25
N ARG A 111 -14.32 11.52 8.66
CA ARG A 111 -15.55 11.51 9.49
C ARG A 111 -16.70 10.79 8.81
N TYR A 112 -16.88 11.01 7.51
CA TYR A 112 -17.89 10.31 6.71
C TYR A 112 -17.71 8.79 6.75
N ASN A 113 -16.51 8.28 6.46
CA ASN A 113 -16.26 6.84 6.47
C ASN A 113 -16.34 6.25 7.87
N TYR A 114 -15.90 6.97 8.91
CA TYR A 114 -16.08 6.51 10.29
C TYR A 114 -17.56 6.34 10.64
N PHE A 115 -18.41 7.30 10.26
CA PHE A 115 -19.85 7.20 10.47
C PHE A 115 -20.44 6.00 9.74
N MET A 116 -20.13 5.86 8.45
CA MET A 116 -20.65 4.78 7.60
C MET A 116 -20.17 3.40 8.03
N ALA A 117 -18.91 3.28 8.46
CA ALA A 117 -18.28 2.04 8.89
C ALA A 117 -18.21 1.92 10.43
N SER A 118 -19.03 2.68 11.16
CA SER A 118 -19.00 2.71 12.63
C SER A 118 -19.21 1.32 13.25
N PHE A 119 -20.01 0.47 12.59
CA PHE A 119 -20.21 -0.94 12.95
C PHE A 119 -18.92 -1.79 12.95
N THR A 120 -17.84 -1.34 12.30
CA THR A 120 -16.55 -2.04 12.25
C THR A 120 -15.64 -1.72 13.43
N VAL A 121 -15.81 -0.56 14.08
CA VAL A 121 -14.92 -0.04 15.13
C VAL A 121 -14.97 -0.91 16.38
N ASP A 122 -16.17 -1.35 16.76
CA ASP A 122 -16.40 -2.22 17.93
C ASP A 122 -16.51 -3.70 17.59
N ARG A 123 -16.14 -4.11 16.37
CA ARG A 123 -16.27 -5.50 15.92
C ARG A 123 -15.30 -6.40 16.67
N ARG A 124 -15.79 -7.03 17.75
CA ARG A 124 -15.08 -8.12 18.46
C ARG A 124 -15.34 -9.43 17.72
N GLY A 125 -14.29 -9.99 17.11
CA GLY A 125 -14.35 -11.36 16.61
C GLY A 125 -14.48 -12.33 17.79
N ALA A 126 -15.48 -13.20 17.76
CA ALA A 126 -15.50 -14.33 18.69
C ALA A 126 -14.30 -15.23 18.34
N CYS A 127 -13.33 -15.32 19.24
CA CYS A 127 -12.27 -16.32 19.14
C CYS A 127 -12.88 -17.69 19.50
N THR A 128 -13.66 -18.26 18.59
CA THR A 128 -14.15 -19.63 18.76
C THR A 128 -12.97 -20.57 18.57
N ARG A 129 -12.66 -21.35 19.62
CA ARG A 129 -11.65 -22.40 19.59
C ARG A 129 -11.94 -23.29 18.38
N ALA A 130 -11.03 -23.32 17.41
CA ALA A 130 -11.13 -24.22 16.26
C ALA A 130 -11.29 -25.64 16.81
N ARG A 131 -12.46 -26.26 16.60
CA ARG A 131 -12.61 -27.70 16.82
C ARG A 131 -11.81 -28.36 15.71
N GLY A 132 -10.71 -29.01 16.11
CA GLY A 132 -9.80 -29.71 15.20
C GLY A 132 -10.58 -30.71 14.36
N TRP A 133 -10.24 -30.72 13.07
CA TRP A 133 -10.55 -31.81 12.15
C TRP A 133 -9.41 -32.83 12.22
#